data_AF-A0A9P5JEA9-F1
#
_entry.id   AF-A0A9P5JEA9-F1
#
_cell.length_a   1.000
_cell.length_b   1.000
_cell.length_c   1.000
_cell.angle_alpha   90.00
_cell.angle_beta   90.00
_cell.angle_gamma   90.00
#
_symmetry.space_group_name_H-M   'P 1'
#
loop_
_entity.id
_entity.type
_entity.pdbx_description
1 polymer ?
#
loop_
_entity_poly.entity_id
_entity_poly.type
_entity_poly.pdbx_seq_one_letter_code
_entity_poly.pdbx_strand_id
1 'polypeptide(L)'
;MAHSLDDPNRQVRYHAEYVSNVSSQDYPGVDPDNDHLWNLEEFKQRLTVAVTSLSEVAIEFDLVGVDASIANAFRRALIAEVPTMAIEHVYIYDNTGVVQDEVLAQRLGLIPLQVEAEDFDYVDTSVPIDDQLNDRNALVFSLEIACERVKKPPPGAVSPDDLYINSNVYSKHLQWKPEGNQGRNPKYKSKPPKPALEHILLAKLRPGQRILATLHAIKGRGEIHAKWSPVATASYRLLPRINIRGPIPPEHQQLFQQCFPEGVIGRRKNPNTGEQEVYVKDARKDTVSREVLRHDEFDGLVDLTRVRDFFLFRVETSGVTAPENLFPQAVKVLRSKIQKLKEDIRTHVLPKLEAGDGDVVMAEG
;
A
#
# COMPACT_ATOMS: atom_id res chain seq x y z
N MET A 1 18.04 18.92 5.53
CA MET A 1 18.13 17.45 5.67
C MET A 1 19.01 16.99 6.84
N ALA A 2 20.12 17.67 7.18
CA ALA A 2 21.07 17.17 8.19
C ALA A 2 20.61 17.26 9.66
N HIS A 3 19.74 18.21 10.01
CA HIS A 3 19.44 18.50 11.43
C HIS A 3 18.87 17.33 12.25
N SER A 4 18.08 16.43 11.65
CA SER A 4 17.50 15.30 12.39
C SER A 4 18.42 14.06 12.44
N LEU A 5 19.31 13.90 11.45
CA LEU A 5 20.13 12.70 11.35
C LEU A 5 20.97 12.52 12.62
N ASP A 6 21.57 13.60 13.11
CA ASP A 6 22.51 13.58 14.24
C ASP A 6 21.84 13.79 15.61
N ASP A 7 20.53 14.03 15.67
CA ASP A 7 19.80 14.25 16.92
C ASP A 7 19.62 12.94 17.70
N PRO A 8 20.25 12.76 18.87
CA PRO A 8 20.14 11.54 19.66
C PRO A 8 18.72 11.31 20.21
N ASN A 9 17.91 12.36 20.40
CA ASN A 9 16.52 12.27 20.88
C ASN A 9 15.56 11.78 19.78
N ARG A 10 16.02 11.74 18.52
CA ARG A 10 15.29 11.22 17.37
C ARG A 10 15.81 9.86 16.92
N GLN A 11 16.66 9.20 17.70
CA GLN A 11 17.20 7.88 17.38
C GLN A 11 16.54 6.77 18.19
N VAL A 12 15.85 5.88 17.48
CA VAL A 12 15.39 4.58 18.02
C VAL A 12 16.60 3.65 18.06
N ARG A 13 16.96 3.13 19.24
CA ARG A 13 18.18 2.31 19.40
C ARG A 13 17.85 0.83 19.43
N TYR A 14 18.67 0.05 18.74
CA TYR A 14 18.56 -1.40 18.65
C TYR A 14 19.67 -2.03 19.50
N HIS A 15 19.27 -2.75 20.55
CA HIS A 15 20.14 -3.58 21.36
C HIS A 15 20.03 -5.04 20.89
N ALA A 16 20.87 -5.92 21.43
CA ALA A 16 20.83 -7.35 21.12
C ALA A 16 19.43 -7.92 21.43
N GLU A 17 18.93 -7.68 22.64
CA GLU A 17 17.70 -8.30 23.16
C GLU A 17 16.45 -7.41 23.07
N TYR A 18 16.60 -6.09 22.92
CA TYR A 18 15.46 -5.17 22.97
C TYR A 18 15.67 -3.91 22.11
N VAL A 19 14.64 -3.07 22.03
CA VAL A 19 14.68 -1.78 21.34
C VAL A 19 14.31 -0.70 22.35
N SER A 20 15.02 0.43 22.34
CA SER A 20 14.76 1.57 23.23
C SER A 20 14.49 2.85 22.43
N ASN A 21 13.96 3.87 23.11
CA ASN A 21 13.59 5.17 22.53
C ASN A 21 12.54 5.05 21.42
N VAL A 22 11.52 4.21 21.64
CA VAL A 22 10.50 3.89 20.64
C VAL A 22 9.42 4.96 20.48
N SER A 23 9.11 5.69 21.56
CA SER A 23 8.04 6.68 21.59
C SER A 23 8.54 8.04 21.13
N SER A 24 7.65 8.82 20.52
CA SER A 24 7.90 10.24 20.29
C SER A 24 7.96 10.99 21.62
N GLN A 25 8.95 11.87 21.76
CA GLN A 25 9.13 12.73 22.94
C GLN A 25 9.02 14.22 22.58
N ASP A 26 8.70 14.54 21.32
CA ASP A 26 8.64 15.91 20.80
C ASP A 26 7.29 16.56 21.16
N TYR A 27 6.96 16.57 22.44
CA TYR A 27 5.72 17.14 22.99
C TYR A 27 6.04 18.21 24.04
N PRO A 28 5.21 19.27 24.15
CA PRO A 28 5.42 20.30 25.16
C PRO A 28 5.45 19.72 26.57
N GLY A 29 6.49 20.09 27.33
CA GLY A 29 6.67 19.68 28.72
C GLY A 29 7.40 18.34 28.94
N VAL A 30 7.88 17.69 27.88
CA VAL A 30 8.71 16.47 27.99
C VAL A 30 10.20 16.80 28.07
N ASP A 31 10.66 17.73 27.24
CA ASP A 31 12.05 18.22 27.22
C ASP A 31 12.12 19.57 27.94
N PRO A 32 12.96 19.74 28.98
CA PRO A 32 13.15 21.03 29.63
C PRO A 32 13.83 22.08 28.75
N ASP A 33 14.59 21.67 27.73
CA ASP A 33 15.36 22.57 26.87
C ASP A 33 14.59 23.01 25.61
N ASN A 34 13.53 22.28 25.23
CA ASN A 34 12.73 22.53 24.02
C ASN A 34 11.22 22.58 24.33
N ASP A 35 10.53 23.64 23.87
CA ASP A 35 9.10 23.82 24.15
C ASP A 35 8.17 22.91 23.30
N HIS A 36 8.67 22.41 22.17
CA HIS A 36 7.97 21.54 21.21
C HIS A 36 6.56 22.03 20.83
N LEU A 37 6.32 23.34 20.87
CA LEU A 37 5.02 23.92 20.50
C LEU A 37 4.77 23.73 19.00
N TRP A 38 3.51 23.46 18.65
CA TRP A 38 3.16 23.27 17.25
C TRP A 38 3.33 24.58 16.46
N ASN A 39 4.22 24.56 15.47
CA ASN A 39 4.46 25.66 14.56
C ASN A 39 4.38 25.20 13.10
N LEU A 40 3.44 25.79 12.35
CA LEU A 40 3.20 25.41 10.95
C LEU A 40 4.38 25.77 10.03
N GLU A 41 5.03 26.91 10.24
CA GLU A 41 6.14 27.35 9.39
C GLU A 41 7.39 26.49 9.62
N GLU A 42 7.67 26.15 10.88
CA GLU A 42 8.73 25.19 11.22
C GLU A 42 8.46 23.80 10.64
N PHE A 43 7.22 23.33 10.73
CA PHE A 43 6.81 22.06 10.11
C PHE A 43 7.02 22.09 8.58
N LYS A 44 6.62 23.16 7.90
CA LYS A 44 6.82 23.31 6.44
C LYS A 44 8.30 23.29 6.05
N GLN A 45 9.17 23.90 6.86
CA GLN A 45 10.61 23.91 6.60
C GLN A 45 11.26 22.54 6.79
N ARG A 46 10.74 21.73 7.72
CA ARG A 46 11.24 20.37 7.99
C ARG A 46 10.70 19.32 7.03
N LEU A 47 9.44 19.46 6.62
CA LEU A 47 8.77 18.49 5.76
C LEU A 47 9.48 18.38 4.41
N THR A 48 10.02 17.20 4.12
CA THR A 48 10.65 16.91 2.82
C THR A 48 10.08 15.61 2.27
N VAL A 49 9.69 15.62 0.99
CA VAL A 49 9.28 14.42 0.25
C VAL A 49 10.17 14.28 -0.97
N ALA A 50 10.83 13.14 -1.12
CA ALA A 50 11.74 12.89 -2.25
C ALA A 50 11.50 11.49 -2.83
N VAL A 51 11.13 11.43 -4.12
CA VAL A 51 10.99 10.16 -4.83
C VAL A 51 12.37 9.59 -5.11
N THR A 52 12.61 8.34 -4.71
CA THR A 52 13.89 7.65 -4.88
C THR A 52 13.84 6.70 -6.07
N SER A 53 12.70 6.05 -6.29
CA SER A 53 12.47 5.13 -7.40
C SER A 53 11.01 5.14 -7.81
N LEU A 54 10.76 5.08 -9.11
CA LEU A 54 9.43 4.90 -9.70
C LEU A 54 9.51 3.82 -10.78
N SER A 55 8.63 2.85 -10.67
CA SER A 55 8.42 1.78 -11.64
C SER A 55 6.93 1.66 -11.95
N GLU A 56 6.57 0.83 -12.94
CA GLU A 56 5.15 0.60 -13.27
C GLU A 56 4.34 -0.02 -12.12
N VAL A 57 5.00 -0.77 -11.23
CA VAL A 57 4.35 -1.54 -10.16
C VAL A 57 4.56 -0.95 -8.77
N ALA A 58 5.53 -0.07 -8.59
CA ALA A 58 5.91 0.44 -7.28
C ALA A 58 6.52 1.84 -7.32
N ILE A 59 6.27 2.61 -6.27
CA ILE A 59 6.94 3.87 -5.97
C ILE A 59 7.64 3.76 -4.60
N GLU A 60 8.89 4.23 -4.56
CA GLU A 60 9.67 4.39 -3.34
C GLU A 60 9.97 5.88 -3.14
N PHE A 61 9.75 6.38 -1.93
CA PHE A 61 10.02 7.78 -1.61
C PHE A 61 10.35 7.96 -0.12
N ASP A 62 11.10 9.01 0.15
CA ASP A 62 11.43 9.45 1.49
C ASP A 62 10.38 10.45 1.96
N LEU A 63 9.85 10.25 3.16
CA LEU A 63 9.00 11.20 3.88
C LEU A 63 9.71 11.60 5.17
N VAL A 64 10.18 12.84 5.24
CA VAL A 64 11.01 13.35 6.34
C VAL A 64 10.30 14.48 7.07
N GLY A 65 10.41 14.51 8.39
CA GLY A 65 9.91 15.60 9.24
C GLY A 65 8.44 15.46 9.68
N VAL A 66 7.90 14.25 9.58
CA VAL A 66 6.56 13.91 10.11
C VAL A 66 6.69 12.98 11.31
N ASP A 67 5.65 12.90 12.13
CA ASP A 67 5.54 11.89 13.19
C ASP A 67 5.03 10.55 12.64
N ALA A 68 5.31 9.47 13.37
CA ALA A 68 4.86 8.12 13.05
C ALA A 68 3.33 8.00 12.95
N SER A 69 2.57 8.81 13.70
CA SER A 69 1.10 8.85 13.61
C SER A 69 0.61 9.27 12.22
N ILE A 70 1.21 10.31 11.63
CA ILE A 70 0.86 10.83 10.30
C ILE A 70 1.31 9.84 9.21
N ALA A 71 2.55 9.35 9.29
CA ALA A 71 3.05 8.34 8.36
C ALA A 71 2.20 7.06 8.39
N ASN A 72 1.82 6.59 9.57
CA ASN A 72 0.95 5.42 9.73
C ASN A 72 -0.49 5.70 9.26
N ALA A 73 -1.01 6.92 9.44
CA ALA A 73 -2.31 7.29 8.89
C ALA A 73 -2.31 7.20 7.35
N PHE A 74 -1.27 7.68 6.67
CA PHE A 74 -1.15 7.52 5.22
C PHE A 74 -1.06 6.04 4.80
N ARG A 75 -0.25 5.24 5.50
CA ARG A 75 -0.14 3.80 5.25
C ARG A 75 -1.49 3.09 5.40
N ARG A 76 -2.26 3.42 6.45
CA ARG A 76 -3.61 2.86 6.68
C ARG A 76 -4.60 3.30 5.61
N ALA A 77 -4.58 4.59 5.24
CA ALA A 77 -5.46 5.13 4.22
C ALA A 77 -5.21 4.46 2.85
N LEU A 78 -3.95 4.26 2.47
CA LEU A 78 -3.56 3.55 1.25
C LEU A 78 -4.13 2.12 1.18
N ILE A 79 -4.09 1.40 2.31
CA ILE A 79 -4.52 -0.01 2.36
C ILE A 79 -6.05 -0.12 2.41
N ALA A 80 -6.71 0.73 3.20
CA ALA A 80 -8.09 0.50 3.62
C ALA A 80 -9.10 1.53 3.12
N GLU A 81 -8.69 2.76 2.79
CA GLU A 81 -9.66 3.86 2.62
C GLU A 81 -9.70 4.46 1.22
N VAL A 82 -8.62 4.31 0.44
CA VAL A 82 -8.62 4.70 -0.97
C VAL A 82 -9.60 3.78 -1.72
N PRO A 83 -10.66 4.32 -2.35
CA PRO A 83 -11.69 3.51 -2.96
C PRO A 83 -11.28 2.98 -4.33
N THR A 84 -11.75 1.78 -4.67
CA THR A 84 -11.56 1.13 -5.97
C THR A 84 -12.87 0.51 -6.46
N MET A 85 -12.90 0.08 -7.72
CA MET A 85 -13.99 -0.74 -8.29
C MET A 85 -13.59 -2.21 -8.22
N ALA A 86 -14.46 -3.06 -7.67
CA ALA A 86 -14.28 -4.52 -7.67
C ALA A 86 -15.60 -5.25 -7.88
N ILE A 87 -15.53 -6.48 -8.38
CA ILE A 87 -16.71 -7.33 -8.60
C ILE A 87 -17.33 -7.74 -7.25
N GLU A 88 -18.63 -7.47 -7.09
CA GLU A 88 -19.40 -7.82 -5.90
C GLU A 88 -20.42 -8.92 -6.21
N HIS A 89 -21.28 -8.68 -7.19
CA HIS A 89 -22.35 -9.61 -7.54
C HIS A 89 -21.98 -10.39 -8.79
N VAL A 90 -22.11 -11.72 -8.73
CA VAL A 90 -21.85 -12.64 -9.84
C VAL A 90 -23.10 -13.47 -10.07
N TYR A 91 -23.75 -13.24 -11.21
CA TYR A 91 -24.95 -13.95 -11.65
C TYR A 91 -24.51 -15.05 -12.63
N ILE A 92 -24.51 -16.29 -12.16
CA ILE A 92 -24.12 -17.46 -12.96
C ILE A 92 -25.39 -18.07 -13.57
N TYR A 93 -25.44 -18.15 -14.90
CA TYR A 93 -26.54 -18.75 -15.63
C TYR A 93 -26.25 -20.21 -16.02
N ASP A 94 -25.00 -20.50 -16.37
CA ASP A 94 -24.54 -21.88 -16.54
C ASP A 94 -23.05 -22.00 -16.19
N ASN A 95 -22.73 -22.96 -15.34
CA ASN A 95 -21.37 -23.38 -15.05
C ASN A 95 -21.32 -24.91 -15.06
N THR A 96 -20.77 -25.45 -16.15
CA THR A 96 -20.50 -26.90 -16.30
C THR A 96 -19.03 -27.23 -16.08
N GLY A 97 -18.25 -26.25 -15.60
CA GLY A 97 -16.85 -26.41 -15.24
C GLY A 97 -16.65 -27.22 -13.95
N VAL A 98 -15.39 -27.48 -13.62
CA VAL A 98 -15.03 -28.24 -12.40
C VAL A 98 -14.97 -27.32 -11.16
N VAL A 99 -14.72 -26.03 -11.36
CA VAL A 99 -14.66 -25.05 -10.26
C VAL A 99 -16.09 -24.74 -9.82
N GLN A 100 -16.37 -24.90 -8.53
CA GLN A 100 -17.66 -24.60 -7.94
C GLN A 100 -18.01 -23.11 -8.06
N ASP A 101 -19.30 -22.81 -8.09
CA ASP A 101 -19.84 -21.47 -8.32
C ASP A 101 -19.32 -20.46 -7.29
N GLU A 102 -19.33 -20.82 -6.00
CA GLU A 102 -18.88 -19.96 -4.91
C GLU A 102 -17.37 -19.66 -4.99
N VAL A 103 -16.57 -20.65 -5.39
CA VAL A 103 -15.11 -20.50 -5.54
C VAL A 103 -14.81 -19.65 -6.78
N LEU A 104 -15.54 -19.85 -7.87
CA LEU A 104 -15.41 -19.05 -9.08
C LEU A 104 -15.79 -17.59 -8.80
N ALA A 105 -16.92 -17.35 -8.13
CA ALA A 105 -17.37 -16.01 -7.75
C ALA A 105 -16.35 -15.29 -6.86
N GLN A 106 -15.79 -15.98 -5.86
CA GLN A 106 -14.74 -15.43 -5.00
C GLN A 106 -13.49 -15.02 -5.81
N ARG A 107 -13.04 -15.87 -6.75
CA ARG A 107 -11.89 -15.55 -7.62
C ARG A 107 -12.16 -14.37 -8.54
N LEU A 108 -13.37 -14.29 -9.09
CA LEU A 108 -13.80 -13.17 -9.93
C LEU A 108 -13.81 -11.86 -9.13
N GLY A 109 -14.27 -11.89 -7.87
CA GLY A 109 -14.24 -10.76 -6.95
C GLY A 109 -12.84 -10.20 -6.67
N LEU A 110 -11.81 -11.03 -6.73
CA LEU A 110 -10.42 -10.65 -6.46
C LEU A 110 -9.66 -10.09 -7.68
N ILE A 111 -10.29 -10.01 -8.85
CA ILE A 111 -9.64 -9.46 -10.05
C ILE A 111 -9.58 -7.93 -9.92
N PRO A 112 -8.38 -7.32 -9.92
CA PRO A 112 -8.26 -5.87 -9.94
C PRO A 112 -8.78 -5.32 -11.28
N LEU A 113 -9.64 -4.30 -11.23
CA LEU A 113 -10.20 -3.65 -12.40
C LEU A 113 -9.54 -2.29 -12.63
N GLN A 114 -9.10 -2.02 -13.85
CA GLN A 114 -8.49 -0.74 -14.22
C GLN A 114 -9.59 0.31 -14.50
N VAL A 115 -10.15 0.86 -13.42
CA VAL A 115 -11.25 1.84 -13.47
C VAL A 115 -11.04 2.91 -12.41
N GLU A 116 -11.27 4.17 -12.77
CA GLU A 116 -11.20 5.30 -11.84
C GLU A 116 -12.46 5.32 -10.95
N ALA A 117 -12.31 4.93 -9.69
CA ALA A 117 -13.43 4.85 -8.75
C ALA A 117 -14.06 6.22 -8.41
N GLU A 118 -13.37 7.33 -8.66
CA GLU A 118 -13.92 8.67 -8.44
C GLU A 118 -15.11 8.98 -9.37
N ASP A 119 -15.20 8.32 -10.54
CA ASP A 119 -16.28 8.52 -11.51
C ASP A 119 -17.61 7.90 -11.07
N PHE A 120 -17.61 7.08 -10.01
CA PHE A 120 -18.77 6.32 -9.57
C PHE A 120 -19.28 6.75 -8.19
N ASP A 121 -20.60 6.74 -8.05
CA ASP A 121 -21.28 6.92 -6.78
C ASP A 121 -21.21 5.61 -5.96
N TYR A 122 -21.29 5.70 -4.63
CA TYR A 122 -21.45 4.49 -3.80
C TYR A 122 -22.87 3.95 -3.97
N VAL A 123 -23.03 2.64 -3.84
CA VAL A 123 -24.35 2.00 -3.85
C VAL A 123 -25.13 2.44 -2.60
N ASP A 124 -26.33 2.97 -2.80
CA ASP A 124 -27.26 3.29 -1.72
C ASP A 124 -27.95 2.02 -1.26
N THR A 125 -27.71 1.61 -0.02
CA THR A 125 -28.30 0.38 0.55
C THR A 125 -29.66 0.61 1.18
N SER A 126 -30.15 1.86 1.20
CA SER A 126 -31.48 2.19 1.73
C SER A 126 -32.62 1.93 0.73
N VAL A 127 -32.30 1.78 -0.56
CA VAL A 127 -33.28 1.50 -1.62
C VAL A 127 -33.44 -0.02 -1.86
N PRO A 128 -34.58 -0.47 -2.44
CA PRO A 128 -34.81 -1.88 -2.78
C PRO A 128 -33.71 -2.44 -3.68
N ILE A 129 -33.35 -3.72 -3.51
CA ILE A 129 -32.23 -4.39 -4.19
C ILE A 129 -32.27 -4.20 -5.71
N ASP A 130 -33.45 -4.29 -6.32
CA ASP A 130 -33.62 -4.17 -7.77
C ASP A 130 -33.31 -2.75 -8.29
N ASP A 131 -33.38 -1.73 -7.42
CA ASP A 131 -33.12 -0.32 -7.74
C ASP A 131 -31.72 0.15 -7.27
N GLN A 132 -30.97 -0.69 -6.57
CA GLN A 132 -29.67 -0.30 -6.00
C GLN A 132 -28.62 -0.02 -7.07
N LEU A 133 -28.66 -0.75 -8.20
CA LEU A 133 -27.63 -0.68 -9.23
C LEU A 133 -28.12 0.11 -10.45
N ASN A 134 -27.30 1.05 -10.89
CA ASN A 134 -27.57 1.91 -12.05
C ASN A 134 -26.26 2.26 -12.79
N ASP A 135 -26.38 3.03 -13.87
CA ASP A 135 -25.27 3.39 -14.74
C ASP A 135 -24.24 4.34 -14.07
N ARG A 136 -24.54 4.89 -12.88
CA ARG A 136 -23.65 5.80 -12.13
C ARG A 136 -22.87 5.11 -11.01
N ASN A 137 -23.31 3.96 -10.52
CA ASN A 137 -22.70 3.28 -9.37
C ASN A 137 -22.17 1.87 -9.66
N ALA A 138 -22.51 1.28 -10.82
CA ALA A 138 -22.13 -0.08 -11.18
C ALA A 138 -21.56 -0.19 -12.59
N LEU A 139 -20.64 -1.15 -12.77
CA LEU A 139 -20.15 -1.61 -14.07
C LEU A 139 -20.53 -3.06 -14.31
N VAL A 140 -20.93 -3.39 -15.53
CA VAL A 140 -21.31 -4.75 -15.90
C VAL A 140 -20.24 -5.40 -16.76
N PHE A 141 -19.84 -6.61 -16.41
CA PHE A 141 -18.99 -7.48 -17.22
C PHE A 141 -19.72 -8.79 -17.54
N SER A 142 -19.42 -9.40 -18.68
CA SER A 142 -19.87 -10.75 -19.04
C SER A 142 -18.68 -11.69 -19.16
N LEU A 143 -18.84 -12.92 -18.66
CA LEU A 143 -17.95 -14.04 -18.93
C LEU A 143 -18.73 -15.10 -19.70
N GLU A 144 -18.45 -15.22 -20.99
CA GLU A 144 -19.11 -16.17 -21.88
C GLU A 144 -18.05 -16.99 -22.59
N ILE A 145 -17.81 -18.22 -22.12
CA ILE A 145 -16.75 -19.05 -22.66
C ILE A 145 -17.15 -20.53 -22.70
N ALA A 146 -16.90 -21.17 -23.83
CA ALA A 146 -17.07 -22.60 -24.03
C ALA A 146 -15.73 -23.19 -24.49
N CYS A 147 -15.40 -24.38 -23.97
CA CYS A 147 -14.22 -25.11 -24.37
C CYS A 147 -14.56 -26.12 -25.48
N GLU A 148 -13.75 -26.13 -26.54
CA GLU A 148 -13.93 -26.97 -27.71
C GLU A 148 -12.66 -27.73 -28.06
N ARG A 149 -12.76 -28.84 -28.80
CA ARG A 149 -11.60 -29.54 -29.35
C ARG A 149 -11.09 -28.81 -30.60
N VAL A 150 -9.77 -28.66 -30.70
CA VAL A 150 -9.13 -28.22 -31.95
C VAL A 150 -9.38 -29.29 -33.02
N LYS A 151 -9.87 -28.88 -34.19
CA LYS A 151 -10.25 -29.82 -35.28
C LYS A 151 -9.06 -30.60 -35.85
N LYS A 152 -7.87 -29.99 -35.88
CA LYS A 152 -6.62 -30.57 -36.38
C LYS A 152 -5.46 -30.15 -35.47
N PRO A 153 -5.27 -30.82 -34.32
CA PRO A 153 -4.14 -30.51 -33.45
C PRO A 153 -2.81 -30.90 -34.13
N PRO A 154 -1.69 -30.29 -33.74
CA PRO A 154 -0.36 -30.70 -34.21
C PRO A 154 -0.12 -32.19 -33.97
N PRO A 155 0.55 -32.92 -34.90
CA PRO A 155 0.85 -34.34 -34.70
C PRO A 155 1.68 -34.55 -33.43
N GLY A 156 1.22 -35.44 -32.54
CA GLY A 156 1.89 -35.72 -31.27
C GLY A 156 1.67 -34.66 -30.18
N ALA A 157 0.75 -33.71 -30.37
CA ALA A 157 0.40 -32.73 -29.34
C ALA A 157 -0.14 -33.40 -28.07
N VAL A 158 0.46 -33.05 -26.92
CA VAL A 158 0.05 -33.52 -25.58
C VAL A 158 -0.47 -32.37 -24.73
N SER A 159 -0.06 -31.13 -25.03
CA SER A 159 -0.46 -29.96 -24.26
C SER A 159 -1.95 -29.66 -24.42
N PRO A 160 -2.69 -29.38 -23.33
CA PRO A 160 -4.07 -28.91 -23.41
C PRO A 160 -4.25 -27.65 -24.26
N ASP A 161 -3.24 -26.79 -24.37
CA ASP A 161 -3.30 -25.56 -25.18
C ASP A 161 -3.28 -25.85 -26.69
N ASP A 162 -2.66 -26.96 -27.10
CA ASP A 162 -2.63 -27.41 -28.50
C ASP A 162 -3.88 -28.23 -28.88
N LEU A 163 -4.47 -28.91 -27.90
CA LEU A 163 -5.58 -29.83 -28.08
C LEU A 163 -6.95 -29.16 -28.01
N TYR A 164 -7.06 -28.07 -27.26
CA TYR A 164 -8.34 -27.48 -26.88
C TYR A 164 -8.35 -25.95 -27.03
N ILE A 165 -9.46 -25.44 -27.55
CA ILE A 165 -9.74 -24.01 -27.60
C ILE A 165 -10.37 -23.62 -26.26
N ASN A 166 -9.92 -22.51 -25.66
CA ASN A 166 -10.46 -21.96 -24.41
C ASN A 166 -10.41 -22.93 -23.21
N SER A 167 -9.44 -23.83 -23.16
CA SER A 167 -9.23 -24.72 -22.01
C SER A 167 -8.79 -23.99 -20.75
N ASN A 168 -8.12 -22.84 -20.89
CA ASN A 168 -7.75 -21.95 -19.80
C ASN A 168 -8.60 -20.67 -19.88
N VAL A 169 -9.38 -20.39 -18.84
CA VAL A 169 -10.18 -19.18 -18.72
C VAL A 169 -9.36 -18.12 -17.98
N TYR A 170 -9.06 -17.01 -18.65
CA TYR A 170 -8.27 -15.91 -18.09
C TYR A 170 -9.13 -14.67 -17.83
N SER A 171 -8.65 -13.75 -17.00
CA SER A 171 -9.28 -12.46 -16.73
C SER A 171 -9.57 -11.65 -18.00
N LYS A 172 -8.70 -11.67 -19.03
CA LYS A 172 -8.98 -11.01 -20.33
C LYS A 172 -10.24 -11.47 -21.05
N HIS A 173 -10.84 -12.59 -20.67
CA HIS A 173 -12.10 -13.07 -21.23
C HIS A 173 -13.32 -12.34 -20.63
N LEU A 174 -13.14 -11.51 -19.60
CA LEU A 174 -14.17 -10.61 -19.11
C LEU A 174 -14.39 -9.48 -20.11
N GLN A 175 -15.63 -9.38 -20.62
CA GLN A 175 -16.02 -8.33 -21.55
C GLN A 175 -16.87 -7.30 -20.83
N TRP A 176 -16.45 -6.04 -20.85
CA TRP A 176 -17.29 -4.95 -20.34
C TRP A 176 -18.53 -4.77 -21.22
N LYS A 177 -19.69 -4.62 -20.59
CA LYS A 177 -20.98 -4.31 -21.21
C LYS A 177 -21.42 -2.92 -20.73
N PRO A 178 -21.35 -1.88 -21.59
CA PRO A 178 -21.73 -0.53 -21.19
C PRO A 178 -23.23 -0.42 -20.95
N GLU A 179 -23.61 0.12 -19.79
CA GLU A 179 -25.01 0.40 -19.45
C GLU A 179 -25.32 1.90 -19.52
N GLY A 180 -26.56 2.25 -19.86
CA GLY A 180 -27.04 3.63 -19.89
C GLY A 180 -26.13 4.59 -20.67
N ASN A 181 -25.65 5.63 -19.99
CA ASN A 181 -24.79 6.64 -20.60
C ASN A 181 -23.30 6.26 -20.66
N GLN A 182 -22.90 5.14 -20.07
CA GLN A 182 -21.48 4.75 -20.00
C GLN A 182 -20.84 4.56 -21.37
N GLY A 183 -21.58 3.97 -22.34
CA GLY A 183 -21.10 3.79 -23.71
C GLY A 183 -20.89 5.10 -24.48
N ARG A 184 -21.49 6.20 -24.01
CA ARG A 184 -21.32 7.54 -24.60
C ARG A 184 -20.16 8.30 -23.98
N ASN A 185 -19.67 7.89 -22.80
CA ASN A 185 -18.59 8.55 -22.10
C ASN A 185 -17.29 8.50 -22.93
N PRO A 186 -16.73 9.66 -23.36
CA PRO A 186 -15.49 9.70 -24.15
C PRO A 186 -14.31 8.98 -23.46
N LYS A 187 -14.25 8.99 -22.12
CA LYS A 187 -13.21 8.32 -21.33
C LYS A 187 -13.22 6.80 -21.56
N TYR A 188 -14.40 6.19 -21.60
CA TYR A 188 -14.54 4.75 -21.81
C TYR A 188 -14.42 4.34 -23.27
N LYS A 189 -14.61 5.28 -24.22
CA LYS A 189 -14.28 5.02 -25.63
C LYS A 189 -12.77 4.92 -25.87
N SER A 190 -11.96 5.73 -25.19
CA SER A 190 -10.51 5.69 -25.31
C SER A 190 -9.87 4.63 -24.41
N LYS A 191 -10.39 4.45 -23.19
CA LYS A 191 -9.90 3.51 -22.20
C LYS A 191 -11.07 2.73 -21.58
N PRO A 192 -11.54 1.65 -22.25
CA PRO A 192 -12.67 0.88 -21.74
C PRO A 192 -12.30 0.18 -20.42
N PRO A 193 -13.26 0.06 -19.47
CA PRO A 193 -13.11 -0.75 -18.27
C PRO A 193 -12.64 -2.17 -18.62
N LYS A 194 -11.57 -2.61 -17.96
CA LYS A 194 -11.00 -3.95 -18.14
C LYS A 194 -10.25 -4.41 -16.89
N PRO A 195 -9.95 -5.71 -16.76
CA PRO A 195 -9.03 -6.19 -15.74
C PRO A 195 -7.66 -5.52 -15.86
N ALA A 196 -7.05 -5.17 -14.73
CA ALA A 196 -5.71 -4.58 -14.69
C ALA A 196 -4.63 -5.57 -15.15
N LEU A 197 -4.84 -6.87 -14.86
CA LEU A 197 -3.98 -7.96 -15.30
C LEU A 197 -4.80 -8.89 -16.19
N GLU A 198 -4.34 -9.11 -17.43
CA GLU A 198 -5.08 -9.84 -18.47
C GLU A 198 -4.92 -11.37 -18.39
N HIS A 199 -3.92 -11.86 -17.65
CA HIS A 199 -3.51 -13.27 -17.63
C HIS A 199 -3.74 -13.96 -16.27
N ILE A 200 -4.65 -13.45 -15.43
CA ILE A 200 -5.05 -14.15 -14.21
C ILE A 200 -5.87 -15.38 -14.62
N LEU A 201 -5.38 -16.59 -14.32
CA LEU A 201 -6.14 -17.81 -14.56
C LEU A 201 -7.33 -17.87 -13.59
N LEU A 202 -8.52 -18.16 -14.10
CA LEU A 202 -9.78 -18.20 -13.34
C LEU A 202 -10.33 -19.62 -13.22
N ALA A 203 -10.34 -20.36 -14.33
CA ALA A 203 -10.80 -21.74 -14.38
C ALA A 203 -10.08 -22.51 -15.49
N LYS A 204 -10.08 -23.84 -15.38
CA LYS A 204 -9.66 -24.73 -16.46
C LYS A 204 -10.86 -25.57 -16.89
N LEU A 205 -11.11 -25.63 -18.18
CA LEU A 205 -12.22 -26.33 -18.81
C LEU A 205 -11.74 -27.51 -19.66
N ARG A 206 -12.69 -28.38 -20.00
CA ARG A 206 -12.56 -29.46 -20.99
C ARG A 206 -13.67 -29.33 -22.03
N PRO A 207 -13.48 -29.93 -23.23
CA PRO A 207 -14.45 -29.83 -24.30
C PRO A 207 -15.87 -30.22 -23.87
N GLY A 208 -16.85 -29.37 -24.20
CA GLY A 208 -18.25 -29.53 -23.78
C GLY A 208 -18.62 -28.78 -22.49
N GLN A 209 -17.64 -28.28 -21.74
CA GLN A 209 -17.88 -27.40 -20.59
C GLN A 209 -17.92 -25.94 -21.03
N ARG A 210 -18.75 -25.15 -20.32
CA ARG A 210 -18.92 -23.72 -20.51
C ARG A 210 -19.17 -22.98 -19.20
N ILE A 211 -18.88 -21.69 -19.21
CA ILE A 211 -19.21 -20.72 -18.16
C ILE A 211 -19.94 -19.55 -18.82
N LEU A 212 -21.12 -19.23 -18.29
CA LEU A 212 -21.94 -18.09 -18.66
C LEU A 212 -22.33 -17.33 -17.38
N ALA A 213 -21.76 -16.13 -17.21
CA ALA A 213 -22.02 -15.29 -16.04
C ALA A 213 -22.04 -13.80 -16.38
N THR A 214 -22.85 -13.04 -15.64
CA THR A 214 -22.84 -11.58 -15.59
C THR A 214 -22.27 -11.13 -14.24
N LEU A 215 -21.41 -10.13 -14.24
CA LEU A 215 -20.69 -9.65 -13.07
C LEU A 215 -20.92 -8.16 -12.90
N HIS A 216 -21.31 -7.74 -11.70
CA HIS A 216 -21.46 -6.33 -11.35
C HIS A 216 -20.30 -5.89 -10.47
N ALA A 217 -19.57 -4.89 -10.93
CA ALA A 217 -18.50 -4.25 -10.18
C ALA A 217 -18.99 -2.93 -9.59
N ILE A 218 -18.73 -2.72 -8.30
CA ILE A 218 -19.17 -1.55 -7.54
C ILE A 218 -17.99 -0.90 -6.83
N LYS A 219 -18.18 0.37 -6.48
CA LYS A 219 -17.22 1.14 -5.69
C LYS A 219 -17.22 0.67 -4.24
N GLY A 220 -16.04 0.40 -3.71
CA GLY A 220 -15.86 0.02 -2.31
C GLY A 220 -14.48 0.40 -1.78
N ARG A 221 -14.18 -0.05 -0.56
CA ARG A 221 -12.96 0.28 0.17
C ARG A 221 -12.36 -0.96 0.82
N GLY A 222 -11.03 -0.96 0.95
CA GLY A 222 -10.30 -2.05 1.60
C GLY A 222 -10.72 -2.33 3.05
N GLU A 223 -11.28 -1.34 3.74
CA GLU A 223 -11.83 -1.49 5.10
C GLU A 223 -13.02 -2.47 5.17
N ILE A 224 -13.78 -2.60 4.07
CA ILE A 224 -14.92 -3.52 3.97
C ILE A 224 -14.44 -4.92 3.57
N HIS A 225 -13.60 -4.99 2.53
CA HIS A 225 -13.01 -6.25 2.06
C HIS A 225 -11.70 -5.99 1.30
N ALA A 226 -10.73 -6.88 1.46
CA ALA A 226 -9.38 -6.74 0.89
C ALA A 226 -9.35 -6.60 -0.65
N LYS A 227 -10.40 -7.09 -1.34
CA LYS A 227 -10.53 -6.98 -2.80
C LYS A 227 -10.55 -5.54 -3.33
N TRP A 228 -10.94 -4.58 -2.47
CA TRP A 228 -10.93 -3.16 -2.81
C TRP A 228 -9.63 -2.45 -2.43
N SER A 229 -8.64 -3.16 -1.87
CA SER A 229 -7.35 -2.53 -1.60
C SER A 229 -6.64 -2.20 -2.92
N PRO A 230 -6.29 -0.93 -3.17
CA PRO A 230 -5.62 -0.54 -4.42
C PRO A 230 -4.14 -0.95 -4.43
N VAL A 231 -3.57 -1.31 -3.29
CA VAL A 231 -2.16 -1.67 -3.12
C VAL A 231 -2.02 -3.17 -2.97
N ALA A 232 -0.97 -3.74 -3.56
CA ALA A 232 -0.49 -5.06 -3.18
C ALA A 232 0.08 -5.00 -1.76
N THR A 233 0.93 -4.00 -1.50
CA THR A 233 1.38 -3.65 -0.15
C THR A 233 1.77 -2.18 -0.07
N ALA A 234 1.53 -1.58 1.09
CA ALA A 234 2.06 -0.26 1.43
C ALA A 234 2.72 -0.35 2.80
N SER A 235 4.02 -0.06 2.85
CA SER A 235 4.79 -0.12 4.06
C SER A 235 5.79 1.02 4.12
N TYR A 236 6.33 1.24 5.31
CA TYR A 236 7.48 2.09 5.49
C TYR A 236 8.44 1.44 6.47
N ARG A 237 9.69 1.87 6.41
CA ARG A 237 10.69 1.62 7.46
C ARG A 237 11.41 2.91 7.77
N LEU A 238 11.85 3.08 9.01
CA LEU A 238 12.71 4.20 9.37
C LEU A 238 14.10 4.01 8.74
N LEU A 239 14.76 5.12 8.37
CA LEU A 239 16.12 5.11 7.85
C LEU A 239 17.08 4.50 8.88
N PRO A 240 17.80 3.41 8.57
CA PRO A 240 18.86 2.90 9.42
C PRO A 240 20.01 3.89 9.51
N ARG A 241 20.61 3.94 10.69
CA ARG A 241 21.84 4.67 10.97
C ARG A 241 22.76 3.77 11.78
N ILE A 242 23.99 3.65 11.31
CA ILE A 242 25.02 2.83 11.94
C ILE A 242 26.08 3.81 12.46
N ASN A 243 26.19 3.96 13.78
CA ASN A 243 27.19 4.83 14.38
C ASN A 243 28.40 3.98 14.78
N ILE A 244 29.51 4.15 14.09
CA ILE A 244 30.79 3.51 14.44
C ILE A 244 31.47 4.44 15.45
N ARG A 245 31.56 4.00 16.72
CA ARG A 245 32.08 4.80 17.84
C ARG A 245 33.61 4.84 17.92
N GLY A 246 34.26 3.80 17.41
CA GLY A 246 35.71 3.65 17.44
C GLY A 246 36.24 2.90 16.23
N PRO A 247 37.56 2.93 15.99
CA PRO A 247 38.18 2.20 14.90
C PRO A 247 37.99 0.69 15.09
N ILE A 248 37.53 0.00 14.05
CA ILE A 248 37.42 -1.47 14.06
C ILE A 248 38.81 -2.07 13.79
N PRO A 249 39.30 -3.00 14.64
CA PRO A 249 40.64 -3.57 14.49
C PRO A 249 40.82 -4.23 13.10
N PRO A 250 41.97 -4.07 12.43
CA PRO A 250 42.21 -4.54 11.06
C PRO A 250 41.84 -6.01 10.81
N GLU A 251 42.14 -6.88 11.77
CA GLU A 251 41.85 -8.32 11.74
C GLU A 251 40.33 -8.62 11.72
N HIS A 252 39.52 -7.76 12.33
CA HIS A 252 38.06 -7.94 12.43
C HIS A 252 37.27 -7.15 11.37
N GLN A 253 37.92 -6.30 10.57
CA GLN A 253 37.23 -5.46 9.56
C GLN A 253 36.48 -6.28 8.51
N GLN A 254 37.01 -7.46 8.15
CA GLN A 254 36.33 -8.35 7.22
C GLN A 254 35.05 -8.94 7.81
N LEU A 255 35.14 -9.41 9.04
CA LEU A 255 34.01 -9.96 9.76
C LEU A 255 32.95 -8.89 10.03
N PHE A 256 33.37 -7.68 10.42
CA PHE A 256 32.48 -6.54 10.61
C PHE A 256 31.69 -6.24 9.34
N GLN A 257 32.33 -6.23 8.17
CA GLN A 257 31.61 -6.01 6.90
C GLN A 257 30.62 -7.14 6.60
N GLN A 258 30.97 -8.40 6.91
CA GLN A 258 30.11 -9.58 6.68
C GLN A 258 28.88 -9.61 7.59
N CYS A 259 28.89 -8.87 8.71
CA CYS A 259 27.72 -8.72 9.59
C CYS A 259 26.59 -7.92 8.95
N PHE A 260 26.85 -7.20 7.84
CA PHE A 260 25.87 -6.35 7.16
C PHE A 260 25.62 -6.81 5.71
N PRO A 261 24.46 -6.48 5.13
CA PRO A 261 24.22 -6.70 3.71
C PRO A 261 25.27 -6.04 2.80
N GLU A 262 25.46 -6.61 1.62
CA GLU A 262 26.43 -6.10 0.65
C GLU A 262 26.14 -4.63 0.29
N GLY A 263 27.19 -3.81 0.35
CA GLY A 263 27.11 -2.38 0.01
C GLY A 263 26.73 -1.47 1.18
N VAL A 264 26.41 -1.99 2.37
CA VAL A 264 26.16 -1.19 3.57
C VAL A 264 27.46 -0.64 4.16
N ILE A 265 28.42 -1.53 4.44
CA ILE A 265 29.74 -1.17 4.96
C ILE A 265 30.77 -1.26 3.84
N GLY A 266 31.60 -0.23 3.72
CA GLY A 266 32.76 -0.18 2.84
C GLY A 266 34.06 -0.26 3.63
N ARG A 267 35.15 -0.61 2.93
CA ARG A 267 36.52 -0.53 3.46
C ARG A 267 37.33 0.37 2.55
N ARG A 268 38.19 1.21 3.13
CA ARG A 268 39.11 2.08 2.38
C ARG A 268 40.37 2.32 3.20
N LYS A 269 41.45 2.72 2.54
CA LYS A 269 42.58 3.32 3.25
C LYS A 269 42.21 4.72 3.68
N ASN A 270 42.35 5.01 4.97
CA ASN A 270 42.17 6.35 5.50
C ASN A 270 43.24 7.27 4.87
N PRO A 271 42.86 8.38 4.22
CA PRO A 271 43.80 9.25 3.53
C PRO A 271 44.75 10.01 4.49
N ASN A 272 44.39 10.14 5.77
CA ASN A 272 45.17 10.85 6.77
C ASN A 272 46.13 9.93 7.54
N THR A 273 45.70 8.72 7.88
CA THR A 273 46.51 7.77 8.68
C THR A 273 47.20 6.70 7.82
N GLY A 274 46.72 6.46 6.60
CA GLY A 274 47.20 5.40 5.70
C GLY A 274 46.74 3.98 6.08
N GLU A 275 46.08 3.84 7.23
CA GLU A 275 45.56 2.57 7.75
C GLU A 275 44.25 2.17 7.05
N GLN A 276 43.91 0.89 7.06
CA GLN A 276 42.60 0.43 6.58
C GLN A 276 41.53 0.83 7.59
N GLU A 277 40.44 1.43 7.12
CA GLU A 277 39.27 1.76 7.91
C GLU A 277 37.99 1.22 7.27
N VAL A 278 37.02 0.91 8.13
CA VAL A 278 35.65 0.62 7.74
C VAL A 278 34.82 1.91 7.81
N TYR A 279 33.86 2.07 6.91
CA TYR A 279 32.93 3.19 6.94
C TYR A 279 31.56 2.78 6.45
N VAL A 280 30.53 3.51 6.86
CA VAL A 280 29.17 3.31 6.36
C VAL A 280 29.07 3.87 4.94
N LYS A 281 28.92 2.98 3.95
CA LYS A 281 28.79 3.34 2.54
C LYS A 281 27.35 3.75 2.20
N ASP A 282 26.38 2.93 2.59
CA ASP A 282 24.96 3.20 2.36
C ASP A 282 24.09 2.51 3.41
N ALA A 283 23.71 3.26 4.45
CA ALA A 283 22.87 2.75 5.53
C ALA A 283 21.45 2.39 5.05
N ARG A 284 20.97 2.93 3.92
CA ARG A 284 19.63 2.60 3.41
C ARG A 284 19.53 1.12 3.04
N LYS A 285 20.61 0.50 2.58
CA LYS A 285 20.62 -0.92 2.20
C LYS A 285 20.54 -1.86 3.40
N ASP A 286 20.68 -1.34 4.61
CA ASP A 286 20.74 -2.19 5.78
C ASP A 286 19.38 -2.85 6.11
N THR A 287 19.51 -4.14 6.41
CA THR A 287 18.59 -5.05 7.06
C THR A 287 18.04 -4.58 8.39
N VAL A 288 18.98 -4.05 9.17
CA VAL A 288 18.99 -4.09 10.64
C VAL A 288 18.83 -5.53 11.13
N SER A 289 19.64 -6.45 10.60
CA SER A 289 19.69 -7.87 11.00
C SER A 289 20.19 -8.07 12.43
N ARG A 290 20.96 -7.10 12.94
CA ARG A 290 21.63 -7.10 14.25
C ARG A 290 22.73 -8.15 14.40
N GLU A 291 23.21 -8.75 13.31
CA GLU A 291 24.26 -9.78 13.37
C GLU A 291 25.52 -9.26 14.08
N VAL A 292 25.89 -8.01 13.84
CA VAL A 292 27.06 -7.36 14.47
C VAL A 292 26.99 -7.36 16.01
N LEU A 293 25.79 -7.40 16.61
CA LEU A 293 25.62 -7.39 18.07
C LEU A 293 25.83 -8.77 18.71
N ARG A 294 26.03 -9.83 17.91
CA ARG A 294 26.34 -11.18 18.38
C ARG A 294 27.84 -11.42 18.61
N HIS A 295 28.66 -10.45 18.21
CA HIS A 295 30.11 -10.54 18.21
C HIS A 295 30.67 -9.65 19.33
N ASP A 296 31.26 -10.27 20.35
CA ASP A 296 31.84 -9.57 21.50
C ASP A 296 32.95 -8.60 21.09
N GLU A 297 33.64 -8.88 19.99
CA GLU A 297 34.71 -8.02 19.44
C GLU A 297 34.22 -6.66 18.92
N PHE A 298 32.90 -6.49 18.74
CA PHE A 298 32.27 -5.23 18.33
C PHE A 298 31.49 -4.56 19.46
N ASP A 299 31.47 -5.13 20.66
CA ASP A 299 30.77 -4.55 21.79
C ASP A 299 31.34 -3.16 22.15
N GLY A 300 30.44 -2.19 22.34
CA GLY A 300 30.79 -0.78 22.54
C GLY A 300 31.37 -0.04 21.33
N LEU A 301 31.67 -0.72 20.21
CA LEU A 301 32.26 -0.10 19.01
C LEU A 301 31.22 0.38 17.99
N VAL A 302 30.00 -0.16 18.02
CA VAL A 302 28.94 0.17 17.07
C VAL A 302 27.59 0.34 17.76
N ASP A 303 26.85 1.39 17.38
CA ASP A 303 25.42 1.48 17.68
C ASP A 303 24.61 1.29 16.41
N LEU A 304 23.55 0.48 16.51
CA LEU A 304 22.51 0.40 15.52
C LEU A 304 21.32 1.27 15.94
N THR A 305 20.99 2.25 15.11
CA THR A 305 19.85 3.13 15.35
C THR A 305 18.99 3.30 14.10
N ARG A 306 17.79 3.86 14.28
CA ARG A 306 16.95 4.36 13.20
C ARG A 306 16.50 5.78 13.48
N VAL A 307 16.42 6.60 12.43
CA VAL A 307 16.02 8.00 12.52
C VAL A 307 14.49 8.10 12.53
N ARG A 308 13.91 8.56 13.63
CA ARG A 308 12.47 8.49 13.97
C ARG A 308 11.57 9.26 13.00
N ASP A 309 12.03 10.37 12.45
CA ASP A 309 11.26 11.23 11.54
C ASP A 309 11.65 11.05 10.06
N PHE A 310 12.40 10.00 9.72
CA PHE A 310 12.82 9.70 8.35
C PHE A 310 12.23 8.36 7.90
N PHE A 311 11.13 8.43 7.15
CA PHE A 311 10.40 7.26 6.67
C PHE A 311 10.77 6.94 5.22
N LEU A 312 11.23 5.72 4.97
CA LEU A 312 11.42 5.13 3.66
C LEU A 312 10.13 4.39 3.28
N PHE A 313 9.26 5.04 2.48
CA PHE A 313 8.02 4.45 2.01
C PHE A 313 8.24 3.60 0.76
N ARG A 314 7.52 2.49 0.69
CA ARG A 314 7.37 1.67 -0.51
C ARG A 314 5.89 1.32 -0.69
N VAL A 315 5.34 1.72 -1.82
CA VAL A 315 3.94 1.50 -2.18
C VAL A 315 3.90 0.74 -3.49
N GLU A 316 3.35 -0.47 -3.44
CA GLU A 316 3.20 -1.36 -4.59
C GLU A 316 1.73 -1.38 -5.02
N THR A 317 1.44 -1.06 -6.27
CA THR A 317 0.06 -1.03 -6.79
C THR A 317 -0.44 -2.43 -7.15
N SER A 318 -1.75 -2.65 -7.02
CA SER A 318 -2.44 -3.83 -7.57
C SER A 318 -2.65 -3.75 -9.09
N GLY A 319 -2.30 -2.63 -9.72
CA GLY A 319 -2.49 -2.35 -11.15
C GLY A 319 -3.77 -1.56 -11.47
N VAL A 320 -4.64 -1.31 -10.49
CA VAL A 320 -5.87 -0.49 -10.65
C VAL A 320 -5.53 0.96 -11.00
N THR A 321 -4.56 1.53 -10.29
CA THR A 321 -4.12 2.92 -10.41
C THR A 321 -2.59 2.96 -10.44
N ALA A 322 -2.02 3.92 -11.19
CA ALA A 322 -0.57 4.12 -11.23
C ALA A 322 -0.02 4.45 -9.82
N PRO A 323 1.16 3.92 -9.42
CA PRO A 323 1.65 3.99 -8.05
C PRO A 323 1.85 5.43 -7.55
N GLU A 324 2.27 6.35 -8.41
CA GLU A 324 2.46 7.78 -8.11
C GLU A 324 1.17 8.52 -7.73
N ASN A 325 0.00 8.00 -8.13
CA ASN A 325 -1.28 8.62 -7.84
C ASN A 325 -1.89 8.14 -6.51
N LEU A 326 -1.43 7.01 -5.97
CA LEU A 326 -2.01 6.40 -4.76
C LEU A 326 -1.79 7.25 -3.51
N PHE A 327 -0.58 7.77 -3.30
CA PHE A 327 -0.28 8.58 -2.12
C PHE A 327 -1.05 9.91 -2.12
N PRO A 328 -1.13 10.68 -3.22
CA PRO A 328 -2.02 11.84 -3.31
C PRO A 328 -3.50 11.51 -3.03
N GLN A 329 -4.00 10.38 -3.51
CA GLN A 329 -5.38 9.94 -3.21
C GLN A 329 -5.58 9.67 -1.72
N ALA A 330 -4.63 9.00 -1.06
CA ALA A 330 -4.69 8.78 0.38
C ALA A 330 -4.69 10.09 1.18
N VAL A 331 -3.86 11.08 0.77
CA VAL A 331 -3.87 12.43 1.36
C VAL A 331 -5.23 13.11 1.16
N LYS A 332 -5.82 13.01 -0.04
CA LYS A 332 -7.16 13.56 -0.34
C LYS A 332 -8.23 12.94 0.57
N VAL A 333 -8.22 11.62 0.75
CA VAL A 333 -9.15 10.92 1.65
C VAL A 333 -9.05 11.43 3.08
N LEU A 334 -7.84 11.54 3.63
CA LEU A 334 -7.65 12.05 5.00
C LEU A 334 -8.09 13.51 5.13
N ARG A 335 -7.81 14.36 4.13
CA ARG A 335 -8.30 15.75 4.11
C ARG A 335 -9.82 15.83 4.09
N SER A 336 -10.49 15.01 3.29
CA SER A 336 -11.95 14.94 3.24
C SER A 336 -12.55 14.50 4.58
N LYS A 337 -11.91 13.57 5.31
CA LYS A 337 -12.33 13.19 6.66
C LYS A 337 -12.25 14.35 7.66
N ILE A 338 -11.13 15.08 7.66
CA ILE A 338 -10.93 16.25 8.52
C ILE A 338 -11.94 17.34 8.19
N GLN A 339 -12.19 17.58 6.90
CA GLN A 339 -13.18 18.57 6.45
C GLN A 339 -14.59 18.19 6.93
N LYS A 340 -15.00 16.94 6.75
CA LYS A 340 -16.30 16.46 7.22
C LYS A 340 -16.45 16.61 8.73
N LEU A 341 -15.45 16.21 9.51
CA LEU A 341 -15.46 16.38 10.97
C LEU A 341 -15.60 17.86 11.37
N LYS A 342 -14.89 18.76 10.68
CA LYS A 342 -14.98 20.20 10.92
C LYS A 342 -16.38 20.75 10.62
N GLU A 343 -17.03 20.27 9.57
CA GLU A 343 -18.41 20.62 9.20
C GLU A 343 -19.42 20.08 10.22
N ASP A 344 -19.25 18.83 10.66
CA ASP A 344 -20.11 18.19 11.66
C ASP A 344 -20.02 18.90 13.02
N ILE A 345 -18.82 19.28 13.46
CA ILE A 345 -18.60 20.05 14.70
C ILE A 345 -19.32 21.41 14.61
N ARG A 346 -19.22 22.10 13.47
CA ARG A 346 -19.87 23.40 13.27
C ARG A 346 -21.39 23.30 13.26
N THR A 347 -21.93 22.24 12.67
CA THR A 347 -23.38 22.07 12.51
C THR A 347 -24.03 21.54 13.78
N HIS A 348 -23.36 20.67 14.53
CA HIS A 348 -23.99 19.90 15.61
C HIS A 348 -23.47 20.21 17.02
N VAL A 349 -22.22 20.69 17.16
CA VAL A 349 -21.58 20.87 18.48
C VAL A 349 -21.56 22.34 18.88
N LEU A 350 -21.06 23.23 18.03
CA LEU A 350 -20.96 24.66 18.35
C LEU A 350 -22.32 25.29 18.73
N PRO A 351 -23.43 25.03 18.00
CA PRO A 351 -24.71 25.62 18.36
C PRO A 351 -25.22 25.19 19.73
N LYS A 352 -24.87 23.97 20.18
CA LYS A 352 -25.26 23.46 21.51
C LYS A 352 -24.45 24.09 22.63
N LEU A 353 -23.16 24.37 22.39
CA LEU A 353 -22.29 25.07 23.34
C LEU A 353 -22.72 26.54 23.49
N GLU A 354 -23.12 27.18 22.39
CA GLU A 354 -23.58 28.57 22.39
C GLU A 354 -24.99 28.74 23.00
N ALA A 355 -25.84 27.71 22.92
CA ALA A 355 -27.18 27.71 23.52
C ALA A 355 -27.19 27.52 25.05
N GLY A 356 -26.04 27.29 25.69
CA GLY A 356 -25.94 27.13 27.15
C GLY A 356 -26.49 25.81 27.70
N ASP A 357 -26.89 24.86 26.85
CA ASP A 357 -27.43 23.53 27.21
C ASP A 357 -26.33 22.54 27.67
N GLY A 358 -25.19 23.07 28.10
CA GLY A 358 -23.98 22.34 28.48
C GLY A 358 -23.93 21.94 29.95
N ASP A 359 -25.07 21.70 30.60
CA ASP A 359 -25.07 20.97 31.87
C ASP A 359 -24.71 19.51 31.55
N VAL A 360 -23.42 19.22 31.65
CA VAL A 360 -22.93 17.85 31.84
C VAL A 360 -23.47 17.40 33.19
N VAL A 361 -24.62 16.72 33.17
CA VAL A 361 -25.07 15.94 34.31
C VAL A 361 -24.03 14.83 34.48
N MET A 362 -23.07 15.06 35.36
CA MET A 362 -22.23 14.01 35.91
C MET A 362 -23.20 13.03 36.57
N ALA A 363 -23.41 11.86 35.95
CA ALA A 363 -24.16 10.80 36.57
C ALA A 363 -23.42 10.41 37.87
N GLU A 364 -23.99 10.80 39.01
CA GLU A 364 -23.59 10.26 40.31
C GLU A 364 -24.08 8.81 40.40
N GLY A 365 -23.18 7.87 40.69
CA GLY A 365 -23.49 6.51 41.12
C GLY A 365 -22.83 5.42 40.28
#